data_AF-A0A1G2SE61-F1
#
_entry.id   AF-A0A1G2SE61-F1
#
_cell.length_a   1.000
_cell.length_b   1.000
_cell.length_c   1.000
_cell.angle_alpha   90.00
_cell.angle_beta   90.00
_cell.angle_gamma   90.00
#
_symmetry.space_group_name_H-M   'P 1'
#
loop_
_entity.id
_entity.type
_entity.pdbx_description
1 polymer ?
#
loop_
_entity_poly.entity_id
_entity_poly.type
_entity_poly.pdbx_seq_one_letter_code
_entity_poly.pdbx_strand_id
1 'polypeptide(L)'
;MEFTPRPQEAPQPLPSMSKDNFGLHDFFTYIEEDKDREASETKKTAHAVLEALHHAGGVVYQDVAEMYPLVHEKILVRREDVGKVMESALEGAPIEITARGLRPNVAWWELSHGSDGLKNAFLEGHTHMNGVVSVVGFEPGESLVVTDQKDIPDEPDAFVGANGSVLDRHFVASAHGTTPHENIRFVVFRFPYEHFPEEELTDDEVEGGEKNLHGDARYVFRGVYFPKKETETIH
;
A
#
# COMPACT_ATOMS: atom_id res chain seq x y z
N MET A 1 -28.29 -39.85 -23.90
CA MET A 1 -28.44 -38.39 -23.76
C MET A 1 -27.03 -37.84 -23.74
N GLU A 2 -26.60 -37.22 -24.83
CA GLU A 2 -25.28 -36.60 -24.93
C GLU A 2 -25.32 -35.25 -24.21
N PHE A 3 -24.35 -35.03 -23.32
CA PHE A 3 -24.20 -33.81 -22.54
C PHE A 3 -23.29 -32.88 -23.33
N THR A 4 -23.87 -31.90 -24.01
CA THR A 4 -23.09 -30.85 -24.68
C THR A 4 -22.78 -29.77 -23.65
N PRO A 5 -21.52 -29.57 -23.23
CA PRO A 5 -21.17 -28.46 -22.34
C PRO A 5 -21.45 -27.13 -23.04
N ARG A 6 -22.06 -26.19 -22.31
CA ARG A 6 -22.27 -24.84 -22.83
C ARG A 6 -20.90 -24.16 -23.00
N PRO A 7 -20.69 -23.37 -24.07
CA PRO A 7 -19.52 -22.51 -24.18
C PRO A 7 -19.48 -21.58 -22.97
N GLN A 8 -18.34 -21.53 -22.27
CA GLN A 8 -18.07 -20.44 -21.34
C GLN A 8 -17.96 -19.16 -22.17
N GLU A 9 -18.84 -18.20 -21.93
CA GLU A 9 -18.71 -16.86 -22.50
C GLU A 9 -17.42 -16.25 -21.94
N ALA A 10 -16.58 -15.72 -22.82
CA ALA A 10 -15.42 -14.95 -22.41
C ALA A 10 -15.90 -13.77 -21.55
N PRO A 11 -15.22 -13.44 -20.44
CA PRO A 11 -15.56 -12.28 -19.62
C PRO A 11 -15.61 -11.04 -20.51
N GLN A 12 -16.71 -10.29 -20.45
CA GLN A 12 -16.81 -9.06 -21.22
C GLN A 12 -15.75 -8.07 -20.71
N PRO A 13 -15.08 -7.34 -21.62
CA PRO A 13 -14.18 -6.29 -21.20
C PRO A 13 -14.95 -5.27 -20.36
N LEU A 14 -14.39 -4.95 -19.20
CA LEU A 14 -14.95 -3.94 -18.30
C LEU A 14 -15.17 -2.62 -19.07
N PRO A 15 -16.24 -1.87 -18.75
CA PRO A 15 -16.52 -0.61 -19.42
C PRO A 15 -15.32 0.33 -19.30
N SER A 16 -14.73 0.71 -20.43
CA SER A 16 -13.63 1.66 -20.47
C SER A 16 -14.12 3.03 -19.97
N MET A 17 -13.73 3.40 -18.75
CA MET A 17 -14.04 4.74 -18.22
C MET A 17 -13.18 5.79 -18.93
N SER A 18 -13.72 7.00 -19.04
CA SER A 18 -13.01 8.11 -19.68
C SER A 18 -11.76 8.44 -18.85
N LYS A 19 -10.60 8.45 -19.49
CA LYS A 19 -9.29 8.60 -18.85
C LYS A 19 -9.07 9.94 -18.11
N ASP A 20 -9.99 10.89 -18.22
CA ASP A 20 -9.72 12.27 -17.82
C ASP A 20 -10.24 12.66 -16.43
N ASN A 21 -10.93 11.79 -15.67
CA ASN A 21 -11.38 12.10 -14.30
C ASN A 21 -11.74 10.81 -13.50
N PHE A 22 -10.78 9.98 -13.11
CA PHE A 22 -11.05 8.94 -12.11
C PHE A 22 -10.86 9.53 -10.71
N GLY A 23 -11.97 9.84 -10.03
CA GLY A 23 -11.97 10.40 -8.68
C GLY A 23 -12.22 9.38 -7.58
N LEU A 24 -12.20 9.84 -6.32
CA LEU A 24 -12.49 8.99 -5.17
C LEU A 24 -13.90 8.40 -5.22
N HIS A 25 -14.87 9.16 -5.74
CA HIS A 25 -16.22 8.66 -5.95
C HIS A 25 -16.22 7.47 -6.92
N ASP A 26 -15.50 7.56 -8.03
CA ASP A 26 -15.39 6.48 -9.02
C ASP A 26 -14.69 5.26 -8.44
N PHE A 27 -13.67 5.45 -7.59
CA PHE A 27 -13.01 4.37 -6.86
C PHE A 27 -13.98 3.55 -6.01
N PHE A 28 -14.77 4.21 -5.13
CA PHE A 28 -15.73 3.50 -4.29
C PHE A 28 -16.89 2.93 -5.10
N THR A 29 -17.34 3.67 -6.13
CA THR A 29 -18.38 3.21 -7.05
C THR A 29 -17.95 1.95 -7.78
N TYR A 30 -16.69 1.84 -8.20
CA TYR A 30 -16.16 0.64 -8.84
C TYR A 30 -16.24 -0.58 -7.90
N ILE A 31 -15.91 -0.38 -6.62
CA ILE A 31 -15.96 -1.45 -5.62
C ILE A 31 -17.41 -1.87 -5.33
N GLU A 32 -18.34 -0.91 -5.26
CA GLU A 32 -19.74 -1.14 -4.88
C GLU A 32 -20.65 -1.56 -6.04
N GLU A 33 -20.49 -0.99 -7.23
CA GLU A 33 -21.44 -1.08 -8.35
C GLU A 33 -21.10 -2.14 -9.39
N ASP A 34 -19.93 -2.78 -9.36
CA ASP A 34 -19.58 -3.77 -10.37
C ASP A 34 -20.61 -4.93 -10.36
N LYS A 35 -21.43 -4.95 -11.41
CA LYS A 35 -22.67 -5.75 -11.53
C LYS A 35 -22.40 -7.22 -11.78
N ASP A 36 -21.13 -7.60 -11.97
CA ASP A 36 -20.74 -9.00 -11.99
C ASP A 36 -20.79 -9.57 -10.56
N ARG A 37 -21.88 -10.31 -10.32
CA ARG A 37 -22.15 -11.07 -9.08
C ARG A 37 -21.12 -12.16 -8.79
N GLU A 38 -20.18 -12.42 -9.69
CA GLU A 38 -19.22 -13.54 -9.59
C GLU A 38 -17.81 -13.13 -9.15
N ALA A 39 -17.40 -11.86 -9.29
CA ALA A 39 -16.08 -11.42 -8.85
C ALA A 39 -16.05 -11.17 -7.33
N SER A 40 -15.02 -11.68 -6.64
CA SER A 40 -14.82 -11.43 -5.21
C SER A 40 -14.59 -9.94 -4.94
N GLU A 41 -14.99 -9.45 -3.76
CA GLU A 41 -14.75 -8.06 -3.34
C GLU A 41 -13.25 -7.72 -3.37
N THR A 42 -12.38 -8.69 -3.08
CA THR A 42 -10.91 -8.54 -3.20
C THR A 42 -10.49 -8.24 -4.62
N LYS A 43 -11.02 -8.98 -5.61
CA LYS A 43 -10.70 -8.77 -7.02
C LYS A 43 -11.14 -7.36 -7.46
N LYS A 44 -12.36 -6.95 -7.10
CA LYS A 44 -12.88 -5.61 -7.39
C LYS A 44 -11.99 -4.52 -6.79
N THR A 45 -11.60 -4.65 -5.52
CA THR A 45 -10.67 -3.72 -4.88
C THR A 45 -9.30 -3.72 -5.56
N ALA A 46 -8.77 -4.86 -5.98
CA ALA A 46 -7.50 -4.92 -6.70
C ALA A 46 -7.55 -4.12 -8.02
N HIS A 47 -8.59 -4.33 -8.84
CA HIS A 47 -8.80 -3.57 -10.07
C HIS A 47 -9.00 -2.07 -9.79
N ALA A 48 -9.84 -1.71 -8.82
CA ALA A 48 -10.10 -0.31 -8.47
C ALA A 48 -8.83 0.41 -8.02
N VAL A 49 -7.99 -0.25 -7.21
CA VAL A 49 -6.70 0.30 -6.78
C VAL A 49 -5.80 0.47 -8.00
N LEU A 50 -5.59 -0.55 -8.83
CA LEU A 50 -4.72 -0.45 -9.99
C LEU A 50 -5.13 0.68 -10.93
N GLU A 51 -6.42 0.81 -11.22
CA GLU A 51 -6.94 1.92 -12.02
C GLU A 51 -6.66 3.26 -11.32
N ALA A 52 -6.94 3.37 -10.02
CA ALA A 52 -6.62 4.58 -9.26
C ALA A 52 -5.13 4.94 -9.32
N LEU A 53 -4.21 3.96 -9.32
CA LEU A 53 -2.77 4.22 -9.44
C LEU A 53 -2.39 4.81 -10.80
N HIS A 54 -3.11 4.48 -11.87
CA HIS A 54 -2.88 5.10 -13.19
C HIS A 54 -3.28 6.58 -13.23
N HIS A 55 -4.17 7.00 -12.35
CA HIS A 55 -4.63 8.39 -12.22
C HIS A 55 -3.99 9.13 -11.05
N ALA A 56 -3.32 8.41 -10.15
CA ALA A 56 -2.52 9.00 -9.09
C ALA A 56 -1.37 9.81 -9.73
N GLY A 57 -1.10 11.02 -9.22
CA GLY A 57 -0.02 11.87 -9.72
C GLY A 57 1.41 11.37 -9.48
N GLY A 58 1.58 10.06 -9.25
CA GLY A 58 2.85 9.38 -8.98
C GLY A 58 3.30 8.47 -10.13
N VAL A 59 4.47 7.85 -9.97
CA VAL A 59 5.05 6.89 -10.91
C VAL A 59 4.80 5.48 -10.40
N VAL A 60 4.09 4.66 -11.17
CA VAL A 60 3.75 3.27 -10.82
C VAL A 60 4.91 2.34 -11.15
N TYR A 61 5.24 1.45 -10.21
CA TYR A 61 6.26 0.41 -10.34
C TYR A 61 5.64 -0.97 -10.16
N GLN A 62 5.92 -1.86 -11.12
CA GLN A 62 5.53 -3.26 -11.02
C GLN A 62 6.40 -4.01 -10.01
N ASP A 63 7.71 -3.78 -10.03
CA ASP A 63 8.64 -4.24 -9.01
C ASP A 63 8.96 -3.11 -8.01
N VAL A 64 8.60 -3.31 -6.74
CA VAL A 64 8.87 -2.35 -5.66
C VAL A 64 10.36 -2.21 -5.36
N ALA A 65 11.20 -3.20 -5.72
CA ALA A 65 12.63 -3.13 -5.56
C ALA A 65 13.27 -2.05 -6.45
N GLU A 66 12.68 -1.77 -7.62
CA GLU A 66 13.11 -0.68 -8.50
C GLU A 66 12.74 0.70 -7.93
N MET A 67 11.68 0.77 -7.12
CA MET A 67 11.19 1.99 -6.50
C MET A 67 12.07 2.41 -5.31
N TYR A 68 12.48 1.47 -4.45
CA TYR A 68 13.17 1.79 -3.19
C TYR A 68 14.44 2.65 -3.34
N PRO A 69 15.31 2.47 -4.36
CA PRO A 69 16.47 3.32 -4.58
C PRO A 69 16.16 4.81 -4.78
N LEU A 70 14.93 5.19 -5.14
CA LEU A 70 14.50 6.58 -5.34
C LEU A 70 14.21 7.32 -4.03
N VAL A 71 14.16 6.59 -2.91
CA VAL A 71 13.96 7.13 -1.57
C VAL A 71 15.32 7.22 -0.89
N HIS A 72 15.97 8.37 -1.06
CA HIS A 72 17.33 8.59 -0.56
C HIS A 72 17.40 8.94 0.94
N GLU A 73 16.26 9.20 1.56
CA GLU A 73 16.16 9.69 2.93
C GLU A 73 15.64 8.61 3.87
N LYS A 74 15.98 8.74 5.15
CA LYS A 74 15.35 7.96 6.22
C LYS A 74 13.92 8.49 6.40
N ILE A 75 12.94 7.62 6.22
CA ILE A 75 11.51 7.99 6.25
C ILE A 75 10.74 7.15 7.27
N LEU A 76 9.53 7.60 7.58
CA LEU A 76 8.57 6.81 8.34
C LEU A 76 7.73 5.96 7.39
N VAL A 77 7.49 4.72 7.78
CA VAL A 77 6.64 3.77 7.07
C VAL A 77 5.56 3.25 8.03
N ARG A 78 4.36 3.05 7.52
CA ARG A 78 3.29 2.39 8.29
C ARG A 78 2.29 1.73 7.38
N ARG A 79 1.62 0.69 7.90
CA ARG A 79 0.41 0.17 7.28
C ARG A 79 -0.74 1.14 7.49
N GLU A 80 -1.42 1.49 6.42
CA GLU A 80 -2.53 2.45 6.41
C GLU A 80 -3.76 1.85 5.72
N ASP A 81 -4.93 2.39 6.01
CA ASP A 81 -6.17 2.04 5.31
C ASP A 81 -6.12 2.45 3.83
N VAL A 82 -6.51 1.52 2.93
CA VAL A 82 -6.46 1.74 1.49
C VAL A 82 -7.33 2.91 1.06
N GLY A 83 -8.50 3.11 1.68
CA GLY A 83 -9.40 4.22 1.36
C GLY A 83 -8.75 5.57 1.67
N LYS A 84 -8.12 5.71 2.84
CA LYS A 84 -7.35 6.92 3.20
C LYS A 84 -6.17 7.17 2.27
N VAL A 85 -5.51 6.11 1.82
CA VAL A 85 -4.43 6.21 0.85
C VAL A 85 -4.95 6.70 -0.49
N MET A 86 -6.10 6.22 -0.96
CA MET A 86 -6.74 6.69 -2.19
C MET A 86 -7.23 8.13 -2.07
N GLU A 87 -7.85 8.51 -0.94
CA GLU A 87 -8.21 9.90 -0.63
C GLU A 87 -6.99 10.83 -0.78
N SER A 88 -5.85 10.42 -0.20
CA SER A 88 -4.62 11.19 -0.34
C SER A 88 -4.09 11.21 -1.77
N ALA A 89 -4.03 10.06 -2.45
CA ALA A 89 -3.43 9.94 -3.77
C ALA A 89 -4.25 10.63 -4.89
N LEU A 90 -5.58 10.62 -4.79
CA LEU A 90 -6.49 11.16 -5.81
C LEU A 90 -6.91 12.60 -5.51
N GLU A 91 -7.08 12.96 -4.24
CA GLU A 91 -7.61 14.29 -3.85
C GLU A 91 -6.60 15.16 -3.10
N GLY A 92 -5.40 14.64 -2.82
CA GLY A 92 -4.37 15.37 -2.05
C GLY A 92 -4.72 15.51 -0.56
N ALA A 93 -5.67 14.72 -0.05
CA ALA A 93 -6.07 14.78 1.35
C ALA A 93 -4.89 14.39 2.28
N PRO A 94 -4.71 15.09 3.43
CA PRO A 94 -3.72 14.72 4.41
C PRO A 94 -4.12 13.42 5.15
N ILE A 95 -3.13 12.60 5.50
CA ILE A 95 -3.33 11.39 6.30
C ILE A 95 -3.20 11.75 7.78
N GLU A 96 -4.27 11.54 8.55
CA GLU A 96 -4.26 11.65 10.01
C GLU A 96 -3.65 10.40 10.65
N ILE A 97 -2.65 10.61 11.51
CA ILE A 97 -1.91 9.59 12.24
C ILE A 97 -2.20 9.74 13.73
N THR A 98 -2.78 8.71 14.32
CA THR A 98 -3.16 8.74 15.74
C THR A 98 -2.61 7.51 16.47
N ALA A 99 -1.68 7.76 17.39
CA ALA A 99 -1.16 6.74 18.30
C ALA A 99 -2.08 6.54 19.51
N ARG A 100 -2.20 5.30 20.01
CA ARG A 100 -2.85 5.00 21.29
C ARG A 100 -1.84 5.16 22.42
N GLY A 101 -1.63 6.39 22.88
CA GLY A 101 -0.59 6.71 23.86
C GLY A 101 0.81 6.64 23.22
N LEU A 102 1.75 5.97 23.88
CA LEU A 102 3.12 5.78 23.37
C LEU A 102 3.32 4.47 22.61
N ARG A 103 2.24 3.74 22.29
CA ARG A 103 2.36 2.51 21.51
C ARG A 103 2.88 2.83 20.10
N PRO A 104 3.85 2.06 19.59
CA PRO A 104 4.31 2.26 18.23
C PRO A 104 3.14 2.12 17.23
N ASN A 105 3.16 2.96 16.21
CA ASN A 105 2.22 2.94 15.09
C ASN A 105 2.87 3.30 13.74
N VAL A 106 4.20 3.44 13.74
CA VAL A 106 5.05 3.71 12.58
C VAL A 106 6.42 3.03 12.80
N ALA A 107 7.13 2.78 11.71
CA ALA A 107 8.51 2.34 11.73
C ALA A 107 9.41 3.25 10.89
N TRP A 108 10.66 3.43 11.30
CA TRP A 108 11.71 4.01 10.50
C TRP A 108 12.17 3.03 9.43
N TRP A 109 12.32 3.52 8.21
CA TRP A 109 12.92 2.77 7.12
C TRP A 109 13.96 3.62 6.39
N GLU A 110 15.07 2.98 6.06
CA GLU A 110 16.13 3.51 5.21
C GLU A 110 16.71 2.35 4.39
N LEU A 111 17.10 2.63 3.15
CA LEU A 111 17.58 1.62 2.22
C LEU A 111 18.82 0.86 2.74
N SER A 112 19.69 1.53 3.50
CA SER A 112 20.87 0.95 4.16
C SER A 112 20.55 -0.17 5.16
N HIS A 113 19.35 -0.17 5.73
CA HIS A 113 18.87 -1.21 6.64
C HIS A 113 18.03 -2.30 5.94
N GLY A 114 18.02 -2.30 4.59
CA GLY A 114 17.27 -3.28 3.81
C GLY A 114 15.77 -3.21 4.09
N SER A 115 15.15 -4.36 4.39
CA SER A 115 13.69 -4.49 4.49
C SER A 115 13.11 -4.33 5.91
N ASP A 116 13.93 -4.13 6.94
CA ASP A 116 13.49 -4.40 8.32
C ASP A 116 12.44 -3.41 8.83
N GLY A 117 12.57 -2.12 8.50
CA GLY A 117 11.51 -1.13 8.76
C GLY A 117 10.20 -1.43 8.03
N LEU A 118 10.27 -1.87 6.76
CA LEU A 118 9.10 -2.25 5.97
C LEU A 118 8.40 -3.48 6.54
N LYS A 119 9.16 -4.50 6.98
CA LYS A 119 8.61 -5.68 7.65
C LYS A 119 7.80 -5.26 8.88
N ASN A 120 8.36 -4.40 9.73
CA ASN A 120 7.64 -3.90 10.90
C ASN A 120 6.35 -3.17 10.52
N ALA A 121 6.37 -2.32 9.49
CA ALA A 121 5.18 -1.64 9.01
C ALA A 121 4.07 -2.61 8.58
N PHE A 122 4.40 -3.70 7.88
CA PHE A 122 3.42 -4.73 7.50
C PHE A 122 2.87 -5.51 8.70
N LEU A 123 3.65 -5.67 9.77
CA LEU A 123 3.31 -6.44 10.97
C LEU A 123 2.51 -5.64 12.01
N GLU A 124 2.54 -4.31 11.95
CA GLU A 124 1.97 -3.43 12.97
C GLU A 124 0.47 -3.13 12.76
N GLY A 125 0.00 -3.09 11.51
CA GLY A 125 -1.39 -2.73 11.20
C GLY A 125 -2.34 -3.91 11.00
N HIS A 126 -3.62 -3.71 11.32
CA HIS A 126 -4.72 -4.62 10.95
C HIS A 126 -5.52 -4.13 9.74
N THR A 127 -5.28 -2.90 9.26
CA THR A 127 -6.09 -2.25 8.23
C THR A 127 -5.88 -2.90 6.86
N HIS A 128 -6.97 -3.29 6.21
CA HIS A 128 -6.99 -3.78 4.85
C HIS A 128 -8.36 -3.47 4.25
N MET A 129 -8.41 -3.33 2.93
CA MET A 129 -9.67 -3.23 2.20
C MET A 129 -9.83 -4.51 1.40
N ASN A 130 -10.79 -5.35 1.78
CA ASN A 130 -11.09 -6.61 1.11
C ASN A 130 -9.85 -7.50 0.84
N GLY A 131 -8.87 -7.54 1.76
CA GLY A 131 -7.64 -8.33 1.61
C GLY A 131 -6.46 -7.60 0.99
N VAL A 132 -6.67 -6.43 0.37
CA VAL A 132 -5.60 -5.53 -0.11
C VAL A 132 -5.02 -4.75 1.06
N VAL A 133 -3.68 -4.72 1.15
CA VAL A 133 -2.94 -4.02 2.20
C VAL A 133 -2.10 -2.91 1.58
N SER A 134 -2.07 -1.74 2.22
CA SER A 134 -1.18 -0.63 1.85
C SER A 134 -0.18 -0.31 2.94
N VAL A 135 1.06 -0.04 2.54
CA VAL A 135 2.10 0.59 3.36
C VAL A 135 2.47 1.92 2.73
N VAL A 136 2.43 2.98 3.52
CA VAL A 136 2.78 4.34 3.07
C VAL A 136 4.13 4.70 3.68
N GLY A 137 5.03 5.22 2.85
CA GLY A 137 6.29 5.83 3.24
C GLY A 137 6.24 7.34 3.11
N PHE A 138 6.57 8.08 4.17
CA PHE A 138 6.47 9.53 4.22
C PHE A 138 7.59 10.19 5.05
N GLU A 139 7.93 11.41 4.67
CA GLU A 139 8.80 12.29 5.45
C GLU A 139 8.05 12.83 6.68
N PRO A 140 8.68 12.89 7.86
CA PRO A 140 8.08 13.55 9.02
C PRO A 140 7.96 15.06 8.76
N GLY A 141 6.73 15.53 8.55
CA GLY A 141 6.43 16.96 8.38
C GLY A 141 6.34 17.72 9.70
N GLU A 142 6.22 19.06 9.61
CA GLU A 142 6.08 19.93 10.79
C GLU A 142 4.84 19.61 11.65
N SER A 143 3.78 19.09 11.02
CA SER A 143 2.51 18.75 11.69
C SER A 143 2.49 17.34 12.29
N LEU A 144 3.61 16.61 12.24
CA LEU A 144 3.72 15.26 12.76
C LEU A 144 4.72 15.22 13.93
N VAL A 145 4.22 14.90 15.11
CA VAL A 145 5.06 14.66 16.29
C VAL A 145 5.46 13.20 16.30
N VAL A 146 6.77 12.94 16.40
CA VAL A 146 7.34 11.60 16.36
C VAL A 146 8.17 11.38 17.62
N THR A 147 7.92 10.26 18.31
CA THR A 147 8.64 9.83 19.50
C THR A 147 9.27 8.47 19.25
N ASP A 148 10.60 8.42 19.19
CA ASP A 148 11.36 7.19 19.02
C ASP A 148 11.21 6.27 20.23
N GLN A 149 10.82 5.01 20.00
CA GLN A 149 10.58 4.08 21.10
C GLN A 149 11.87 3.72 21.84
N LYS A 150 13.01 3.67 21.15
CA LYS A 150 14.33 3.41 21.74
C LYS A 150 14.74 4.44 22.82
N ASP A 151 14.14 5.63 22.81
CA ASP A 151 14.52 6.73 23.70
C ASP A 151 13.64 6.81 24.97
N ILE A 152 12.60 5.98 25.09
CA ILE A 152 11.68 5.98 26.25
C ILE A 152 12.24 5.09 27.37
N PRO A 153 12.62 5.62 28.54
CA PRO A 153 13.08 4.78 29.66
C PRO A 153 11.98 3.78 30.09
N ASP A 154 12.37 2.58 30.53
CA ASP A 154 11.50 1.55 31.13
C ASP A 154 10.45 0.86 30.22
N GLU A 155 10.41 1.15 28.92
CA GLU A 155 9.65 0.35 27.93
C GLU A 155 10.35 -0.99 27.63
N PRO A 156 9.62 -2.05 27.23
CA PRO A 156 10.21 -3.36 26.94
C PRO A 156 11.14 -3.30 25.73
N ASP A 157 12.13 -4.19 25.68
CA ASP A 157 13.13 -4.25 24.59
C ASP A 157 12.53 -4.58 23.21
N ALA A 158 11.33 -5.13 23.20
CA ALA A 158 10.60 -5.42 21.97
C ALA A 158 9.09 -5.28 22.15
N PHE A 159 8.41 -4.93 21.05
CA PHE A 159 6.96 -4.81 21.01
C PHE A 159 6.33 -6.01 20.31
N VAL A 160 5.04 -6.25 20.53
CA VAL A 160 4.30 -7.31 19.84
C VAL A 160 3.41 -6.66 18.78
N GLY A 161 3.64 -7.01 17.52
CA GLY A 161 2.85 -6.55 16.38
C GLY A 161 1.45 -7.18 16.36
N ALA A 162 0.63 -6.71 15.42
CA ALA A 162 -0.77 -7.11 15.23
C ALA A 162 -0.95 -8.63 15.07
N ASN A 163 0.03 -9.32 14.48
CA ASN A 163 0.00 -10.76 14.25
C ASN A 163 0.72 -11.58 15.34
N GLY A 164 1.13 -10.96 16.44
CA GLY A 164 1.89 -11.61 17.51
C GLY A 164 3.41 -11.69 17.28
N SER A 165 3.92 -11.19 16.15
CA SER A 165 5.37 -11.14 15.87
C SER A 165 6.06 -10.10 16.73
N VAL A 166 7.33 -10.32 17.03
CA VAL A 166 8.16 -9.40 17.80
C VAL A 166 8.69 -8.29 16.87
N LEU A 167 8.39 -7.04 17.19
CA LEU A 167 8.89 -5.85 16.52
C LEU A 167 10.15 -5.37 17.22
N ASP A 168 11.20 -5.10 16.44
CA ASP A 168 12.43 -4.52 16.96
C ASP A 168 12.25 -3.04 17.30
N ARG A 169 12.47 -2.72 18.57
CA ARG A 169 12.34 -1.40 19.17
C ARG A 169 13.19 -0.32 18.49
N HIS A 170 14.33 -0.66 17.89
CA HIS A 170 15.21 0.31 17.23
C HIS A 170 14.59 0.94 15.99
N PHE A 171 13.62 0.25 15.39
CA PHE A 171 13.00 0.69 14.16
C PHE A 171 11.59 1.25 14.37
N VAL A 172 10.99 1.17 15.55
CA VAL A 172 9.62 1.63 15.76
C VAL A 172 9.57 2.99 16.47
N ALA A 173 8.55 3.77 16.13
CA ALA A 173 8.25 5.06 16.75
C ALA A 173 6.74 5.20 16.98
N SER A 174 6.36 6.12 17.87
CA SER A 174 4.98 6.58 18.02
C SER A 174 4.86 7.92 17.33
N ALA A 175 3.92 8.05 16.40
CA ALA A 175 3.63 9.28 15.70
C ALA A 175 2.19 9.74 15.94
N HIS A 176 2.01 11.06 16.07
CA HIS A 176 0.70 11.70 16.20
C HIS A 176 0.66 13.03 15.43
N GLY A 177 -0.42 13.26 14.69
CA GLY A 177 -0.63 14.48 13.91
C GLY A 177 -1.08 14.17 12.49
N THR A 178 -0.69 15.00 11.53
CA THR A 178 -1.08 14.84 10.13
C THR A 178 0.14 14.84 9.22
N THR A 179 0.07 14.04 8.16
CA THR A 179 1.05 14.01 7.08
C THR A 179 0.37 14.50 5.81
N PRO A 180 0.75 15.66 5.26
CA PRO A 180 0.16 16.14 4.02
C PRO A 180 0.68 15.32 2.83
N HIS A 181 -0.07 15.32 1.72
CA HIS A 181 0.21 14.49 0.55
C HIS A 181 1.63 14.71 0.00
N GLU A 182 2.10 15.95 -0.02
CA GLU A 182 3.44 16.33 -0.49
C GLU A 182 4.60 15.69 0.29
N ASN A 183 4.34 15.14 1.47
CA ASN A 183 5.33 14.42 2.28
C ASN A 183 5.30 12.91 2.05
N ILE A 184 4.29 12.39 1.35
CA ILE A 184 4.27 10.99 0.92
C ILE A 184 5.34 10.83 -0.17
N ARG A 185 6.18 9.79 -0.02
CA ARG A 185 7.24 9.45 -0.97
C ARG A 185 6.93 8.18 -1.72
N PHE A 186 6.27 7.23 -1.06
CA PHE A 186 5.74 6.08 -1.75
C PHE A 186 4.52 5.49 -1.08
N VAL A 187 3.85 4.65 -1.84
CA VAL A 187 2.87 3.69 -1.35
C VAL A 187 3.19 2.33 -1.95
N VAL A 188 3.18 1.29 -1.13
CA VAL A 188 3.27 -0.10 -1.57
C VAL A 188 1.95 -0.79 -1.27
N PHE A 189 1.34 -1.37 -2.31
CA PHE A 189 0.20 -2.23 -2.18
C PHE A 189 0.63 -3.69 -2.23
N ARG A 190 -0.02 -4.50 -1.39
CA ARG A 190 0.10 -5.95 -1.39
C ARG A 190 -1.27 -6.55 -1.66
N PHE A 191 -1.37 -7.29 -2.75
CA PHE A 191 -2.59 -7.95 -3.21
C PHE A 191 -2.48 -9.46 -3.03
N PRO A 192 -3.56 -10.17 -2.65
CA PRO A 192 -3.59 -11.63 -2.73
C PRO A 192 -3.44 -12.09 -4.18
N TYR A 193 -2.49 -12.99 -4.46
CA TYR A 193 -2.17 -13.43 -5.82
C TYR A 193 -3.40 -14.01 -6.54
N GLU A 194 -4.18 -14.86 -5.87
CA GLU A 194 -5.40 -15.51 -6.41
C GLU A 194 -6.53 -14.54 -6.80
N HIS A 195 -6.43 -13.27 -6.40
CA HIS A 195 -7.42 -12.24 -6.68
C HIS A 195 -6.84 -11.06 -7.46
N PHE A 196 -5.57 -11.14 -7.85
CA PHE A 196 -4.93 -10.13 -8.70
C PHE A 196 -5.33 -10.37 -10.17
N PRO A 197 -5.54 -9.32 -10.97
CA PRO A 197 -5.87 -9.49 -12.39
C PRO A 197 -4.74 -10.20 -13.13
N GLU A 198 -5.05 -11.32 -13.81
CA GLU A 198 -4.05 -12.15 -14.47
C GLU A 198 -3.32 -11.39 -15.59
N GLU A 199 -4.05 -10.50 -16.27
CA GLU A 199 -3.53 -9.65 -17.34
C GLU A 199 -2.54 -8.58 -16.88
N GLU A 200 -2.50 -8.28 -15.59
CA GLU A 200 -1.61 -7.29 -14.97
C GLU A 200 -0.40 -7.93 -14.28
N LEU A 201 -0.31 -9.27 -14.27
CA LEU A 201 0.84 -10.00 -13.73
C LEU A 201 2.05 -9.86 -14.66
N THR A 202 3.24 -9.75 -14.08
CA THR A 202 4.49 -9.81 -14.85
C THR A 202 4.84 -11.26 -15.20
N ASP A 203 5.67 -11.47 -16.22
CA ASP A 203 6.14 -12.81 -16.60
C ASP A 203 6.81 -13.53 -15.39
N ASP A 204 7.61 -12.81 -14.60
CA ASP A 204 8.27 -13.35 -13.40
C ASP A 204 7.26 -13.77 -12.31
N GLU A 205 6.15 -13.03 -12.17
CA GLU A 205 5.08 -13.36 -11.23
C GLU A 205 4.29 -14.59 -11.68
N VAL A 206 4.06 -14.74 -12.99
CA VAL A 206 3.39 -15.90 -13.59
C VAL A 206 4.26 -17.16 -13.50
N GLU A 207 5.56 -17.06 -13.77
CA GLU A 207 6.49 -18.20 -13.77
C GLU A 207 6.82 -18.71 -12.36
N GLY A 208 6.59 -17.91 -11.33
CA GLY A 208 6.69 -18.40 -9.96
C GLY A 208 6.61 -17.37 -8.84
N GLY A 209 6.77 -16.08 -9.10
CA GLY A 209 6.65 -15.00 -8.10
C GLY A 209 7.44 -15.20 -6.79
N GLU A 210 7.21 -14.31 -5.83
CA GLU A 210 7.78 -14.42 -4.48
C GLU A 210 7.04 -15.52 -3.70
N LYS A 211 7.70 -16.68 -3.55
CA LYS A 211 7.12 -17.89 -2.94
C LYS A 211 7.23 -17.87 -1.42
N ASN A 212 6.17 -18.28 -0.73
CA ASN A 212 6.19 -18.52 0.71
C ASN A 212 7.12 -19.71 1.07
N LEU A 213 7.30 -20.00 2.36
CA LEU A 213 8.10 -21.16 2.83
C LEU A 213 7.58 -22.54 2.35
N HIS A 214 6.38 -22.60 1.79
CA HIS A 214 5.75 -23.77 1.19
C HIS A 214 5.82 -23.81 -0.35
N GLY A 215 6.39 -22.77 -0.98
CA GLY A 215 6.53 -22.69 -2.44
C GLY A 215 5.38 -22.00 -3.17
N ASP A 216 4.38 -21.44 -2.48
CA ASP A 216 3.24 -20.78 -3.14
C ASP A 216 3.46 -19.26 -3.25
N ALA A 217 3.25 -18.72 -4.45
CA ALA A 217 3.10 -17.27 -4.65
C ALA A 217 1.85 -16.82 -3.88
N ARG A 218 2.04 -16.00 -2.84
CA ARG A 218 0.91 -15.55 -1.99
C ARG A 218 0.44 -14.16 -2.34
N TYR A 219 1.36 -13.30 -2.76
CA TYR A 219 1.08 -11.89 -2.91
C TYR A 219 1.76 -11.31 -4.14
N VAL A 220 1.10 -10.30 -4.70
CA VAL A 220 1.63 -9.41 -5.73
C VAL A 220 1.84 -8.05 -5.08
N PHE A 221 2.96 -7.39 -5.39
CA PHE A 221 3.25 -6.05 -4.88
C PHE A 221 3.23 -5.04 -6.02
N ARG A 222 2.66 -3.86 -5.77
CA ARG A 222 2.78 -2.71 -6.68
C ARG A 222 3.18 -1.48 -5.89
N GLY A 223 4.12 -0.72 -6.42
CA GLY A 223 4.61 0.51 -5.82
C GLY A 223 4.10 1.73 -6.56
N VAL A 224 3.91 2.83 -5.85
CA VAL A 224 3.78 4.16 -6.44
C VAL A 224 4.75 5.09 -5.74
N TYR A 225 5.58 5.76 -6.53
CA TYR A 225 6.52 6.78 -6.06
C TYR A 225 5.96 8.17 -6.32
N PHE A 226 6.02 9.04 -5.31
CA PHE A 226 5.60 10.43 -5.41
C PHE A 226 6.84 11.32 -5.39
N PRO A 227 7.29 11.83 -6.56
CA PRO A 227 8.46 12.69 -6.62
C PRO A 227 8.22 13.97 -5.83
N LYS A 228 9.24 14.43 -5.13
CA LYS A 228 9.22 15.74 -4.48
C LYS A 228 9.03 16.78 -5.58
N LYS A 229 7.99 17.61 -5.50
CA LYS A 229 7.90 18.80 -6.35
C LYS A 229 9.14 19.64 -6.02
N GLU A 230 10.05 19.79 -6.98
CA GLU A 230 11.13 20.77 -6.84
C GLU A 230 10.45 22.11 -6.55
N THR A 231 10.70 22.66 -5.36
CA THR A 231 10.28 24.02 -5.07
C THR A 231 11.04 24.88 -6.07
N GLU A 232 10.34 25.53 -7.01
CA GLU A 232 10.98 26.50 -7.90
C GLU A 232 11.78 27.46 -7.02
N THR A 233 13.11 27.39 -7.12
CA THR A 233 14.00 28.36 -6.48
C THR A 233 13.61 29.71 -7.04
N ILE A 234 12.92 30.51 -6.25
CA ILE A 234 12.69 31.93 -6.55
C ILE A 234 14.08 32.56 -6.55
N HIS A 235 14.59 32.86 -7.75
CA HIS A 235 15.82 33.62 -7.96
C HIS A 235 15.60 35.11 -7.74
#